data_AF-A0A2W4KMP8-F1
#
_entry.id   AF-A0A2W4KMP8-F1
#
_cell.length_a   1.000
_cell.length_b   1.000
_cell.length_c   1.000
_cell.angle_alpha   90.00
_cell.angle_beta   90.00
_cell.angle_gamma   90.00
#
_symmetry.space_group_name_H-M   'P 1'
#
loop_
_entity.id
_entity.type
_entity.pdbx_description
1 polymer ?
#
loop_
_entity_poly.entity_id
_entity_poly.type
_entity_poly.pdbx_seq_one_letter_code
_entity_poly.pdbx_strand_id
1 'polypeptide(L)'
;MPTIKTLALLLFAVALCGIAAVSIERSIRLSGQSKEQISGAQKVKLQAQIEQQQSEIAALPQVKTSAERLVKAEKMEELGTLLWQDQKLKESLAVLTKALALEKEGGAGNDRIVATLNQIATVCRDSNKYDDMLAALRQIQTLNEHDPQSTPEIRIRDKQNMASCNFLLALQEAQPSKRRQQLQLTQTTMEELKRELLQERSTEKLNPGERSLLATINENLASVCEELGDTAAAKPLKDEAQTLRSATR
;
A
#
# COMPACT_ATOMS: atom_id res chain seq x y z
N MET A 1 -14.02 -33.82 -27.84
CA MET A 1 -13.38 -34.26 -26.59
C MET A 1 -11.96 -33.73 -26.56
N PRO A 2 -11.57 -32.90 -25.58
CA PRO A 2 -10.19 -32.45 -25.48
C PRO A 2 -9.28 -33.66 -25.23
N THR A 3 -8.16 -33.73 -25.94
CA THR A 3 -7.20 -34.83 -25.75
C THR A 3 -6.53 -34.71 -24.39
N ILE A 4 -6.04 -35.83 -23.84
CA ILE A 4 -5.34 -35.89 -22.54
C ILE A 4 -4.18 -34.88 -22.47
N LYS A 5 -3.53 -34.59 -23.61
CA LYS A 5 -2.50 -33.54 -23.71
C LYS A 5 -3.04 -32.12 -23.47
N THR A 6 -4.25 -31.82 -23.94
CA THR A 6 -4.90 -30.52 -23.74
C THR A 6 -5.34 -30.31 -22.29
N LEU A 7 -5.80 -31.36 -21.61
CA LEU A 7 -6.10 -31.31 -20.18
C LEU A 7 -4.83 -31.17 -19.32
N ALA A 8 -3.74 -31.86 -19.69
CA ALA A 8 -2.46 -31.77 -18.99
C ALA A 8 -1.83 -30.38 -19.11
N LEU A 9 -1.90 -29.73 -20.28
CA LEU A 9 -1.43 -28.35 -20.49
C LEU A 9 -2.27 -27.31 -19.72
N LEU A 10 -3.59 -27.51 -19.61
CA LEU A 10 -4.47 -26.64 -18.81
C LEU A 10 -4.19 -26.80 -17.31
N LEU A 11 -3.95 -28.02 -16.82
CA LEU A 11 -3.59 -28.27 -15.42
C LEU A 11 -2.18 -27.72 -15.08
N PHE A 12 -1.24 -27.78 -16.03
CA PHE A 12 0.09 -27.19 -15.84
C PHE A 12 0.07 -25.66 -15.86
N ALA A 13 -0.77 -25.03 -16.69
CA ALA A 13 -0.95 -23.57 -16.72
C ALA A 13 -1.61 -23.02 -15.46
N VAL A 14 -2.58 -23.75 -14.88
CA VAL A 14 -3.21 -23.38 -13.59
C VAL A 14 -2.23 -23.57 -12.43
N ALA A 15 -1.36 -24.58 -12.47
CA ALA A 15 -0.33 -24.81 -11.45
C ALA A 15 0.80 -23.75 -11.48
N LEU A 16 1.18 -23.26 -12.67
CA LEU A 16 2.22 -22.22 -12.81
C LEU A 16 1.71 -20.81 -12.42
N CYS A 17 0.44 -20.48 -12.67
CA CYS A 17 -0.19 -19.26 -12.15
C CYS A 17 -0.30 -19.26 -10.61
N GLY A 18 -0.46 -20.43 -9.98
CA GLY A 18 -0.49 -20.55 -8.53
C GLY A 18 0.84 -20.23 -7.84
N ILE A 19 1.98 -20.42 -8.51
CA ILE A 19 3.31 -20.25 -7.89
C ILE A 19 3.76 -18.78 -7.89
N ALA A 20 3.37 -17.98 -8.88
CA ALA A 20 3.64 -16.54 -8.91
C ALA A 20 2.79 -15.77 -7.88
N ALA A 21 1.50 -16.12 -7.77
CA ALA A 21 0.62 -15.63 -6.71
C ALA A 21 1.17 -15.96 -5.31
N VAL A 22 1.73 -17.16 -5.12
CA VAL A 22 2.38 -17.56 -3.87
C VAL A 22 3.63 -16.75 -3.56
N SER A 23 4.40 -16.25 -4.54
CA SER A 23 5.61 -15.48 -4.24
C SER A 23 5.33 -14.05 -3.80
N ILE A 24 4.29 -13.42 -4.36
CA ILE A 24 3.83 -12.09 -3.94
C ILE A 24 3.02 -12.19 -2.66
N GLU A 25 2.12 -13.18 -2.56
CA GLU A 25 1.44 -13.46 -1.31
C GLU A 25 2.43 -13.86 -0.22
N ARG A 26 3.58 -14.50 -0.54
CA ARG A 26 4.66 -14.76 0.43
C ARG A 26 5.50 -13.53 0.74
N SER A 27 5.75 -12.61 -0.18
CA SER A 27 6.40 -11.32 0.13
C SER A 27 5.47 -10.36 0.90
N ILE A 28 4.15 -10.41 0.65
CA ILE A 28 3.09 -9.68 1.37
C ILE A 28 2.79 -10.36 2.71
N ARG A 29 2.85 -11.69 2.78
CA ARG A 29 2.76 -12.46 4.03
C ARG A 29 4.07 -12.39 4.78
N LEU A 30 5.22 -12.11 4.17
CA LEU A 30 6.51 -11.82 4.83
C LEU A 30 6.54 -10.39 5.39
N SER A 31 6.00 -9.40 4.66
CA SER A 31 5.77 -8.05 5.19
C SER A 31 4.62 -8.03 6.21
N GLY A 32 3.68 -8.97 6.11
CA GLY A 32 2.65 -9.28 7.11
C GLY A 32 3.10 -10.26 8.21
N GLN A 33 4.26 -10.92 8.10
CA GLN A 33 4.84 -11.83 9.11
C GLN A 33 5.69 -11.08 10.12
N SER A 34 5.85 -9.76 9.96
CA SER A 34 6.20 -8.88 11.08
C SER A 34 5.04 -8.71 12.08
N LYS A 35 3.84 -9.23 11.78
CA LYS A 35 2.81 -9.48 12.80
C LYS A 35 3.28 -10.65 13.66
N GLU A 36 4.26 -10.39 14.53
CA GLU A 36 4.49 -11.17 15.73
C GLU A 36 3.12 -11.55 16.30
N GLN A 37 2.91 -12.82 16.62
CA GLN A 37 1.80 -13.19 17.49
C GLN A 37 1.99 -12.37 18.76
N ILE A 38 1.27 -11.26 18.83
CA ILE A 38 1.30 -10.33 19.95
C ILE A 38 0.99 -11.20 21.16
N SER A 39 1.99 -11.38 22.03
CA SER A 39 1.88 -12.30 23.16
C SER A 39 0.61 -11.99 23.96
N GLY A 40 0.08 -12.96 24.70
CA GLY A 40 -1.14 -12.75 25.49
C GLY A 40 -1.07 -11.48 26.36
N ALA A 41 0.10 -11.18 26.93
CA ALA A 41 0.36 -9.95 27.70
C ALA A 41 0.31 -8.68 26.84
N GLN A 42 0.91 -8.68 25.65
CA GLN A 42 0.85 -7.53 24.74
C GLN A 42 -0.57 -7.31 24.19
N LYS A 43 -1.34 -8.39 23.95
CA LYS A 43 -2.74 -8.27 23.52
C LYS A 43 -3.63 -7.65 24.59
N VAL A 44 -3.45 -8.03 25.86
CA VAL A 44 -4.14 -7.39 26.99
C VAL A 44 -3.76 -5.92 27.11
N LYS A 45 -2.48 -5.58 26.96
CA LYS A 45 -2.01 -4.19 26.96
C LYS A 45 -2.65 -3.37 25.82
N LEU A 46 -2.68 -3.92 24.61
CA LEU A 46 -3.30 -3.29 23.44
C LEU A 46 -4.79 -3.04 23.66
N GLN A 47 -5.51 -4.02 24.20
CA GLN A 47 -6.94 -3.90 24.50
C GLN A 47 -7.20 -2.82 25.56
N ALA A 48 -6.37 -2.72 26.61
CA ALA A 48 -6.47 -1.65 27.60
C ALA A 48 -6.23 -0.26 26.99
N GLN A 49 -5.27 -0.13 26.06
CA GLN A 49 -5.03 1.12 25.33
C GLN A 49 -6.22 1.52 24.46
N ILE A 50 -6.86 0.55 23.79
CA ILE A 50 -8.07 0.79 22.99
C ILE A 50 -9.20 1.31 23.89
N GLU A 51 -9.45 0.66 25.02
CA GLU A 51 -10.50 1.06 25.96
C GLU A 51 -10.24 2.45 26.57
N GLN A 52 -8.99 2.73 26.93
CA GLN A 52 -8.59 4.05 27.41
C GLN A 52 -8.88 5.12 26.35
N GLN A 53 -8.43 4.93 25.10
CA GLN A 53 -8.65 5.89 24.03
C GLN A 53 -10.13 6.09 23.71
N GLN A 54 -10.94 5.02 23.72
CA GLN A 54 -12.38 5.12 23.56
C GLN A 54 -13.03 5.94 24.68
N SER A 55 -12.62 5.74 25.93
CA SER A 55 -13.10 6.51 27.08
C SER A 55 -12.73 7.99 26.97
N GLU A 56 -11.48 8.30 26.58
CA GLU A 56 -11.03 9.67 26.39
C GLU A 56 -11.80 10.39 25.28
N ILE A 57 -12.04 9.73 24.14
CA ILE A 57 -12.85 10.28 23.04
C ILE A 57 -14.29 10.51 23.47
N ALA A 58 -14.87 9.61 24.28
CA ALA A 58 -16.23 9.73 24.78
C ALA A 58 -16.38 10.85 25.82
N ALA A 59 -15.33 11.13 26.58
CA ALA A 59 -15.29 12.21 27.56
C ALA A 59 -15.11 13.60 26.92
N LEU A 60 -14.69 13.67 25.65
CA LEU A 60 -14.59 14.96 24.95
C LEU A 60 -15.96 15.62 24.81
N PRO A 61 -16.05 16.94 25.02
CA PRO A 61 -17.29 17.67 24.84
C PRO A 61 -17.77 17.60 23.38
N GLN A 62 -19.03 17.98 23.16
CA GLN A 62 -19.54 18.21 21.81
C GLN A 62 -18.65 19.24 21.11
N VAL A 63 -18.06 18.82 19.98
CA VAL A 63 -17.09 19.58 19.20
C VAL A 63 -17.76 20.81 18.58
N LYS A 64 -17.47 22.00 19.10
CA LYS A 64 -18.08 23.26 18.66
C LYS A 64 -17.09 24.14 17.90
N THR A 65 -15.82 24.05 18.27
CA THR A 65 -14.74 24.84 17.68
C THR A 65 -13.88 23.99 16.74
N SER A 66 -13.19 24.65 15.81
CA SER A 66 -12.23 23.99 14.93
C SER A 66 -11.11 23.29 15.72
N ALA A 67 -10.60 23.92 16.78
CA ALA A 67 -9.55 23.34 17.62
C ALA A 67 -10.00 22.05 18.31
N GLU A 68 -11.22 22.02 18.86
CA GLU A 68 -11.77 20.80 19.47
C GLU A 68 -11.94 19.68 18.44
N ARG A 69 -12.33 20.00 17.18
CA ARG A 69 -12.43 18.98 16.11
C ARG A 69 -11.08 18.35 15.83
N LEU A 70 -10.02 19.14 15.77
CA LEU A 70 -8.66 18.64 15.53
C LEU A 70 -8.14 17.79 16.68
N VAL A 71 -8.38 18.18 17.94
CA VAL A 71 -8.02 17.36 19.11
C VAL A 71 -8.76 16.03 19.09
N LYS A 72 -10.07 16.05 18.77
CA LYS A 72 -10.87 14.84 18.66
C LYS A 72 -10.40 13.94 17.53
N ALA A 73 -10.05 14.51 16.38
CA ALA A 73 -9.51 13.76 15.25
C ALA A 73 -8.20 13.04 15.60
N GLU A 74 -7.31 13.70 16.33
CA GLU A 74 -6.01 13.12 16.76
C GLU A 74 -6.20 11.85 17.58
N LYS A 75 -7.05 11.92 18.61
CA LYS A 75 -7.38 10.76 19.44
C LYS A 75 -8.04 9.65 18.63
N MET A 76 -8.86 10.01 17.66
CA MET A 76 -9.48 9.03 16.75
C MET A 76 -8.44 8.38 15.82
N GLU A 77 -7.45 9.12 15.33
CA GLU A 77 -6.34 8.58 14.55
C GLU A 77 -5.53 7.55 15.36
N GLU A 78 -5.18 7.89 16.61
CA GLU A 78 -4.52 6.99 17.54
C GLU A 78 -5.34 5.70 17.77
N LEU A 79 -6.64 5.85 18.05
CA LEU A 79 -7.55 4.71 18.19
C LEU A 79 -7.60 3.87 16.90
N GLY A 80 -7.64 4.51 15.74
CA GLY A 80 -7.63 3.86 14.43
C GLY A 80 -6.39 2.98 14.26
N THR A 81 -5.22 3.47 14.65
CA THR A 81 -3.95 2.72 14.62
C THR A 81 -3.99 1.53 15.58
N LEU A 82 -4.46 1.70 16.82
CA LEU A 82 -4.56 0.61 17.79
C LEU A 82 -5.53 -0.49 17.33
N LEU A 83 -6.67 -0.11 16.74
CA LEU A 83 -7.64 -1.05 16.17
C LEU A 83 -7.07 -1.82 14.97
N TRP A 84 -6.24 -1.17 14.15
CA TRP A 84 -5.54 -1.85 13.06
C TRP A 84 -4.53 -2.87 13.58
N GLN A 85 -3.78 -2.53 14.63
CA GLN A 85 -2.87 -3.46 15.30
C GLN A 85 -3.61 -4.68 15.87
N ASP A 86 -4.79 -4.48 16.47
CA ASP A 86 -5.67 -5.56 16.99
C ASP A 86 -6.44 -6.31 15.87
N GLN A 87 -6.14 -6.05 14.59
CA GLN A 87 -6.79 -6.65 13.42
C GLN A 87 -8.30 -6.36 13.31
N LYS A 88 -8.81 -5.36 14.04
CA LYS A 88 -10.17 -4.84 13.93
C LYS A 88 -10.27 -3.86 12.76
N LEU A 89 -9.96 -4.33 11.55
CA LEU A 89 -9.77 -3.49 10.37
C LEU A 89 -11.00 -2.66 9.99
N LYS A 90 -12.21 -3.23 10.14
CA LYS A 90 -13.47 -2.51 9.86
C LYS A 90 -13.69 -1.34 10.82
N GLU A 91 -13.41 -1.55 12.11
CA GLU A 91 -13.56 -0.52 13.14
C GLU A 91 -12.49 0.56 12.96
N SER A 92 -11.25 0.16 12.71
CA SER A 92 -10.14 1.06 12.39
C SER A 92 -10.50 2.00 11.23
N LEU A 93 -10.97 1.45 10.10
CA LEU A 93 -11.34 2.24 8.93
C LEU A 93 -12.49 3.23 9.23
N ALA A 94 -13.49 2.78 10.00
CA ALA A 94 -14.61 3.63 10.39
C ALA A 94 -14.19 4.79 11.29
N VAL A 95 -13.27 4.55 12.23
CA VAL A 95 -12.73 5.59 13.11
C VAL A 95 -11.85 6.56 12.33
N LEU A 96 -10.93 6.07 11.50
CA LEU A 96 -10.05 6.92 10.68
C LEU A 96 -10.81 7.79 9.68
N THR A 97 -11.89 7.27 9.10
CA THR A 97 -12.74 8.05 8.18
C THR A 97 -13.45 9.20 8.91
N LYS A 98 -13.88 8.98 10.17
CA LYS A 98 -14.44 10.04 11.01
C LYS A 98 -13.37 11.05 11.44
N ALA A 99 -12.15 10.60 11.74
CA ALA A 99 -11.02 11.49 12.02
C ALA A 99 -10.74 12.41 10.83
N LEU A 100 -10.63 11.85 9.62
CA LEU A 100 -10.43 12.61 8.37
C LEU A 100 -11.53 13.67 8.14
N ALA A 101 -12.78 13.34 8.43
CA ALA A 101 -13.88 14.30 8.31
C ALA A 101 -13.71 15.47 9.29
N LEU A 102 -13.40 15.18 10.56
CA LEU A 102 -13.14 16.19 11.58
C LEU A 102 -11.92 17.06 11.26
N GLU A 103 -10.89 16.50 10.64
CA GLU A 103 -9.71 17.25 10.19
C GLU A 103 -10.05 18.23 9.10
N LYS A 104 -10.79 17.79 8.08
CA LYS A 104 -11.26 18.66 7.00
C LYS A 104 -12.18 19.77 7.53
N GLU A 105 -13.12 19.45 8.40
CA GLU A 105 -14.01 20.43 9.04
C GLU A 105 -13.29 21.35 10.03
N GLY A 106 -12.22 20.86 10.67
CA GLY A 106 -11.38 21.60 11.60
C GLY A 106 -10.36 22.50 10.91
N GLY A 107 -10.20 22.39 9.58
CA GLY A 107 -9.21 23.14 8.82
C GLY A 107 -7.78 22.66 9.04
N ALA A 108 -7.59 21.34 9.19
CA ALA A 108 -6.26 20.73 9.25
C ALA A 108 -5.45 21.04 7.97
N GLY A 109 -4.14 21.21 8.12
CA GLY A 109 -3.23 21.34 6.99
C GLY A 109 -3.11 20.03 6.18
N ASN A 110 -2.60 20.16 4.95
CA ASN A 110 -2.45 19.04 4.01
C ASN A 110 -1.64 17.87 4.61
N ASP A 111 -0.54 18.14 5.30
CA ASP A 111 0.32 17.12 5.92
C ASP A 111 -0.45 16.15 6.81
N ARG A 112 -1.34 16.71 7.63
CA ARG A 112 -2.16 15.95 8.57
C ARG A 112 -3.23 15.13 7.84
N ILE A 113 -3.90 15.74 6.85
CA ILE A 113 -4.87 15.04 6.01
C ILE A 113 -4.20 13.88 5.24
N VAL A 114 -2.99 14.09 4.71
CA VAL A 114 -2.20 13.08 4.01
C VAL A 114 -1.78 11.95 4.95
N ALA A 115 -1.41 12.25 6.19
CA ALA A 115 -1.10 11.22 7.19
C ALA A 115 -2.30 10.30 7.46
N THR A 116 -3.48 10.87 7.71
CA THR A 116 -4.72 10.10 7.92
C THR A 116 -5.11 9.29 6.68
N LEU A 117 -4.99 9.87 5.48
CA LEU A 117 -5.25 9.16 4.22
C LEU A 117 -4.28 7.98 4.01
N ASN A 118 -3.00 8.11 4.40
CA ASN A 118 -2.03 7.01 4.32
C ASN A 118 -2.39 5.86 5.26
N GLN A 119 -2.89 6.16 6.46
CA GLN A 119 -3.38 5.14 7.38
C GLN A 119 -4.63 4.45 6.81
N ILE A 120 -5.57 5.21 6.26
CA ILE A 120 -6.74 4.66 5.56
C ILE A 120 -6.31 3.73 4.42
N ALA A 121 -5.39 4.16 3.55
CA ALA A 121 -4.88 3.35 2.46
C ALA A 121 -4.25 2.03 2.96
N THR A 122 -3.51 2.09 4.08
CA THR A 122 -2.91 0.92 4.73
C THR A 122 -3.96 -0.05 5.25
N VAL A 123 -4.98 0.44 5.97
CA VAL A 123 -6.08 -0.38 6.49
C VAL A 123 -6.91 -0.99 5.35
N CYS A 124 -7.15 -0.22 4.28
CA CYS A 124 -7.84 -0.69 3.09
C CYS A 124 -7.07 -1.82 2.39
N ARG A 125 -5.74 -1.69 2.24
CA ARG A 125 -4.87 -2.75 1.72
C ARG A 125 -5.01 -4.03 2.53
N ASP A 126 -4.86 -3.93 3.85
CA ASP A 126 -4.94 -5.09 4.75
C ASP A 126 -6.36 -5.69 4.79
N SER A 127 -7.38 -4.91 4.45
CA SER A 127 -8.77 -5.35 4.31
C SER A 127 -9.13 -5.86 2.91
N ASN A 128 -8.19 -5.89 1.96
CA ASN A 128 -8.42 -6.18 0.54
C ASN A 128 -9.44 -5.24 -0.15
N LYS A 129 -9.61 -4.02 0.36
CA LYS A 129 -10.49 -2.98 -0.19
C LYS A 129 -9.70 -2.05 -1.12
N TYR A 130 -9.25 -2.56 -2.25
CA TYR A 130 -8.31 -1.83 -3.10
C TYR A 130 -8.94 -0.63 -3.83
N ASP A 131 -10.26 -0.64 -4.07
CA ASP A 131 -10.95 0.55 -4.60
C ASP A 131 -10.91 1.73 -3.62
N ASP A 132 -11.19 1.47 -2.34
CA ASP A 132 -11.12 2.47 -1.27
C ASP A 132 -9.66 2.95 -1.05
N MET A 133 -8.69 2.03 -1.14
CA MET A 133 -7.26 2.37 -1.11
C MET A 133 -6.89 3.32 -2.27
N LEU A 134 -7.32 3.01 -3.49
CA LEU A 134 -7.04 3.83 -4.67
C LEU A 134 -7.68 5.22 -4.55
N ALA A 135 -8.89 5.31 -3.99
CA ALA A 135 -9.54 6.59 -3.73
C ALA A 135 -8.78 7.45 -2.72
N ALA A 136 -8.24 6.85 -1.66
CA ALA A 136 -7.39 7.54 -0.69
C ALA A 136 -6.07 8.01 -1.31
N LEU A 137 -5.41 7.15 -2.09
CA LEU A 137 -4.15 7.49 -2.78
C LEU A 137 -4.32 8.60 -3.81
N ARG A 138 -5.44 8.64 -4.54
CA ARG A 138 -5.76 9.75 -5.45
C ARG A 138 -5.91 11.07 -4.70
N GLN A 139 -6.56 11.07 -3.53
CA GLN A 139 -6.64 12.28 -2.70
C GLN A 139 -5.26 12.73 -2.23
N ILE A 140 -4.39 11.81 -1.82
CA ILE A 140 -2.99 12.12 -1.44
C ILE A 140 -2.26 12.76 -2.63
N GLN A 141 -2.36 12.16 -3.82
CA GLN A 141 -1.73 12.69 -5.02
C GLN A 141 -2.19 14.12 -5.29
N THR A 142 -3.51 14.39 -5.27
CA THR A 142 -4.04 15.75 -5.49
C THR A 142 -3.54 16.74 -4.45
N LEU A 143 -3.45 16.34 -3.17
CA LEU A 143 -2.94 17.23 -2.11
C LEU A 143 -1.45 17.54 -2.32
N ASN A 144 -0.64 16.53 -2.67
CA ASN A 144 0.80 16.68 -2.85
C ASN A 144 1.19 17.34 -4.18
N GLU A 145 0.39 17.18 -5.24
CA GLU A 145 0.61 17.88 -6.53
C GLU A 145 0.47 19.40 -6.40
N HIS A 146 -0.34 19.86 -5.45
CA HIS A 146 -0.58 21.28 -5.20
C HIS A 146 0.17 21.83 -3.99
N ASP A 147 0.96 20.99 -3.31
CA ASP A 147 1.76 21.40 -2.16
C ASP A 147 3.17 21.88 -2.60
N PRO A 148 3.52 23.16 -2.37
CA PRO A 148 4.85 23.68 -2.66
C PRO A 148 6.00 22.96 -1.92
N GLN A 149 5.70 22.29 -0.80
CA GLN A 149 6.68 21.52 -0.03
C GLN A 149 6.84 20.08 -0.51
N SER A 150 6.02 19.61 -1.47
CA SER A 150 6.13 18.27 -2.00
C SER A 150 7.43 18.09 -2.80
N THR A 151 8.28 17.19 -2.34
CA THR A 151 9.52 16.83 -3.04
C THR A 151 9.24 15.82 -4.16
N PRO A 152 10.10 15.73 -5.20
CA PRO A 152 9.97 14.70 -6.23
C PRO A 152 9.89 13.27 -5.66
N GLU A 153 10.63 12.98 -4.59
CA GLU A 153 10.65 11.67 -3.94
C GLU A 153 9.27 11.31 -3.35
N ILE A 154 8.57 12.28 -2.75
CA ILE A 154 7.21 12.08 -2.24
C ILE A 154 6.27 11.73 -3.40
N ARG A 155 6.31 12.49 -4.50
CA ARG A 155 5.44 12.23 -5.66
C ARG A 155 5.72 10.87 -6.31
N ILE A 156 6.98 10.48 -6.44
CA ILE A 156 7.36 9.17 -6.98
C ILE A 156 6.83 8.05 -6.08
N ARG A 157 6.96 8.19 -4.75
CA ARG A 157 6.43 7.22 -3.78
C ARG A 157 4.91 7.11 -3.86
N ASP A 158 4.19 8.21 -4.00
CA ASP A 158 2.72 8.18 -4.09
C ASP A 158 2.26 7.49 -5.37
N LYS A 159 2.88 7.83 -6.51
CA LYS A 159 2.65 7.14 -7.78
C LYS A 159 3.00 5.64 -7.69
N GLN A 160 4.07 5.28 -6.99
CA GLN A 160 4.44 3.87 -6.75
C GLN A 160 3.37 3.14 -5.91
N ASN A 161 2.86 3.77 -4.85
CA ASN A 161 1.78 3.20 -4.04
C ASN A 161 0.52 2.99 -4.89
N MET A 162 0.19 3.93 -5.78
CA MET A 162 -0.93 3.79 -6.72
C MET A 162 -0.70 2.67 -7.73
N ALA A 163 0.48 2.58 -8.33
CA ALA A 163 0.82 1.50 -9.26
C ALA A 163 0.73 0.12 -8.55
N SER A 164 1.18 0.04 -7.30
CA SER A 164 1.06 -1.16 -6.47
C SER A 164 -0.41 -1.50 -6.17
N CYS A 165 -1.25 -0.50 -5.90
CA CYS A 165 -2.69 -0.69 -5.72
C CYS A 165 -3.38 -1.18 -7.01
N ASN A 166 -3.01 -0.60 -8.16
CA ASN A 166 -3.54 -1.00 -9.47
C ASN A 166 -3.15 -2.44 -9.81
N PHE A 167 -1.94 -2.85 -9.45
CA PHE A 167 -1.52 -4.25 -9.56
C PHE A 167 -2.44 -5.18 -8.76
N LEU A 168 -2.70 -4.85 -7.48
CA LEU A 168 -3.57 -5.64 -6.62
C LEU A 168 -5.02 -5.70 -7.13
N LEU A 169 -5.54 -4.59 -7.67
CA LEU A 169 -6.84 -4.57 -8.36
C LEU A 169 -6.85 -5.48 -9.58
N ALA A 170 -5.78 -5.48 -10.38
CA ALA A 170 -5.67 -6.36 -11.55
C ALA A 170 -5.70 -7.84 -11.15
N LEU A 171 -5.06 -8.22 -10.03
CA LEU A 171 -5.11 -9.59 -9.52
C LEU A 171 -6.53 -10.01 -9.10
N GLN A 172 -7.35 -9.09 -8.60
CA GLN A 172 -8.75 -9.36 -8.28
C GLN A 172 -9.69 -9.34 -9.49
N GLU A 173 -9.26 -8.75 -10.61
CA GLU A 173 -10.09 -8.64 -11.80
C GLU A 173 -10.36 -10.02 -12.42
N ALA A 174 -11.63 -10.41 -12.48
CA ALA A 174 -12.05 -11.71 -12.97
C ALA A 174 -11.96 -11.84 -14.49
N GLN A 175 -12.08 -10.73 -15.23
CA GLN A 175 -12.02 -10.74 -16.69
C GLN A 175 -10.56 -10.71 -17.18
N PRO A 176 -10.07 -11.74 -17.89
CA PRO A 176 -8.65 -11.81 -18.29
C PRO A 176 -8.19 -10.66 -19.18
N SER A 177 -9.06 -10.15 -20.06
CA SER A 177 -8.76 -9.00 -20.93
C SER A 177 -8.55 -7.72 -20.12
N LYS A 178 -9.46 -7.43 -19.19
CA LYS A 178 -9.39 -6.25 -18.32
C LYS A 178 -8.22 -6.33 -17.35
N ARG A 179 -7.96 -7.53 -16.78
CA ARG A 179 -6.76 -7.81 -15.98
C ARG A 179 -5.50 -7.49 -16.77
N ARG A 180 -5.37 -8.04 -17.99
CA ARG A 180 -4.18 -7.81 -18.83
C ARG A 180 -3.99 -6.34 -19.16
N GLN A 181 -5.07 -5.62 -19.47
CA GLN A 181 -5.02 -4.17 -19.74
C GLN A 181 -4.54 -3.38 -18.50
N GLN A 182 -5.04 -3.72 -17.32
CA GLN A 182 -4.62 -3.09 -16.07
C GLN A 182 -3.16 -3.41 -15.72
N LEU A 183 -2.71 -4.64 -15.95
CA LEU A 183 -1.31 -5.04 -15.78
C LEU A 183 -0.38 -4.27 -16.73
N GLN A 184 -0.77 -4.12 -18.00
CA GLN A 184 0.00 -3.32 -18.97
C GLN A 184 0.09 -1.85 -18.56
N LEU A 185 -1.02 -1.24 -18.13
CA LEU A 185 -1.02 0.12 -17.61
C LEU A 185 -0.09 0.25 -16.40
N THR A 186 -0.17 -0.71 -15.48
CA THR A 186 0.68 -0.74 -14.28
C THR A 186 2.15 -0.88 -14.64
N GLN A 187 2.48 -1.73 -15.62
CA GLN A 187 3.83 -1.89 -16.16
C GLN A 187 4.37 -0.55 -16.68
N THR A 188 3.62 0.11 -17.56
CA THR A 188 4.02 1.41 -18.13
C THR A 188 4.26 2.45 -17.05
N THR A 189 3.35 2.56 -16.07
CA THR A 189 3.53 3.50 -14.94
C THR A 189 4.77 3.18 -14.12
N MET A 190 5.06 1.91 -13.83
CA MET A 190 6.25 1.53 -13.07
C MET A 190 7.55 1.78 -13.84
N GLU A 191 7.56 1.57 -15.15
CA GLU A 191 8.70 1.92 -16.01
C GLU A 191 8.94 3.43 -16.06
N GLU A 192 7.88 4.24 -16.15
CA GLU A 192 7.97 5.70 -16.06
C GLU A 192 8.53 6.14 -14.72
N LEU A 193 8.08 5.55 -13.61
CA LEU A 193 8.62 5.84 -12.27
C LEU A 193 10.09 5.49 -12.15
N LYS A 194 10.50 4.34 -12.70
CA LYS A 194 11.92 3.97 -12.76
C LYS A 194 12.74 5.02 -13.52
N ARG A 195 12.24 5.48 -14.68
CA ARG A 195 12.90 6.54 -15.46
C ARG A 195 12.94 7.88 -14.70
N GLU A 196 11.83 8.27 -14.08
CA GLU A 196 11.71 9.51 -13.30
C GLU A 196 12.64 9.51 -12.09
N LEU A 197 12.77 8.37 -11.39
CA LEU A 197 13.69 8.24 -10.26
C LEU A 197 15.15 8.27 -10.73
N LEU A 198 15.43 7.64 -11.87
CA LEU A 198 16.77 7.58 -12.42
C LEU A 198 17.22 8.86 -13.10
N GLN A 199 16.36 9.79 -13.56
CA GLN A 199 16.75 11.09 -14.18
C GLN A 199 18.07 11.09 -14.98
N GLU A 200 18.35 10.04 -15.76
CA GLU A 200 19.64 9.82 -16.45
C GLU A 200 20.91 9.69 -15.57
N ARG A 201 20.78 9.70 -14.23
CA ARG A 201 21.84 9.35 -13.26
C ARG A 201 21.98 7.82 -13.12
N SER A 202 23.21 7.36 -12.88
CA SER A 202 23.49 5.97 -12.56
C SER A 202 22.96 5.59 -11.17
N THR A 203 22.65 4.32 -10.97
CA THR A 203 22.19 3.76 -9.68
C THR A 203 23.17 4.02 -8.53
N GLU A 204 24.46 4.14 -8.83
CA GLU A 204 25.53 4.48 -7.87
C GLU A 204 25.35 5.87 -7.26
N LYS A 205 24.75 6.81 -7.99
CA LYS A 205 24.52 8.18 -7.51
C LYS A 205 23.27 8.34 -6.66
N LEU A 206 22.44 7.30 -6.56
CA LEU A 206 21.26 7.30 -5.72
C LEU A 206 21.64 7.24 -4.24
N ASN A 207 20.95 8.02 -3.42
CA ASN A 207 21.06 7.92 -1.97
C ASN A 207 20.40 6.61 -1.46
N PRO A 208 20.64 6.19 -0.20
CA PRO A 208 20.09 4.94 0.34
C PRO A 208 18.56 4.82 0.23
N GLY A 209 17.82 5.92 0.43
CA GLY A 209 16.35 5.94 0.31
C GLY A 209 15.89 5.72 -1.13
N GLU A 210 16.53 6.39 -2.08
CA GLU A 210 16.26 6.23 -3.51
C GLU A 210 16.62 4.82 -4.02
N ARG A 211 17.71 4.21 -3.53
CA ARG A 211 18.06 2.82 -3.85
C ARG A 211 17.02 1.84 -3.33
N SER A 212 16.53 2.04 -2.11
CA SER A 212 15.45 1.24 -1.53
C SER A 212 14.14 1.40 -2.32
N LEU A 213 13.84 2.63 -2.76
CA LEU A 213 12.68 2.92 -3.60
C LEU A 213 12.77 2.22 -4.96
N LEU A 214 13.93 2.35 -5.63
CA LEU A 214 14.20 1.70 -6.92
C LEU A 214 14.12 0.17 -6.82
N ALA A 215 14.65 -0.42 -5.75
CA ALA A 215 14.55 -1.87 -5.52
C ALA A 215 13.09 -2.31 -5.44
N THR A 216 12.23 -1.53 -4.78
CA THR A 216 10.81 -1.83 -4.65
C THR A 216 10.07 -1.68 -5.99
N ILE A 217 10.39 -0.63 -6.77
CA ILE A 217 9.86 -0.47 -8.13
C ILE A 217 10.23 -1.68 -9.00
N ASN A 218 11.49 -2.10 -8.96
CA ASN A 218 11.98 -3.24 -9.74
C ASN A 218 11.29 -4.57 -9.35
N GLU A 219 11.05 -4.83 -8.07
CA GLU A 219 10.33 -6.04 -7.63
C GLU A 219 8.87 -6.04 -8.09
N ASN A 220 8.20 -4.90 -7.99
CA ASN A 220 6.83 -4.77 -8.43
C ASN A 220 6.73 -4.90 -9.95
N LEU A 221 7.64 -4.28 -10.70
CA LEU A 221 7.69 -4.40 -12.16
C LEU A 221 7.99 -5.85 -12.58
N ALA A 222 8.90 -6.54 -11.90
CA ALA A 222 9.18 -7.95 -12.15
C ALA A 222 7.93 -8.81 -11.95
N SER A 223 7.17 -8.53 -10.89
CA SER A 223 5.91 -9.22 -10.59
C SER A 223 4.86 -9.00 -11.68
N VAL A 224 4.74 -7.76 -12.18
CA VAL A 224 3.86 -7.42 -13.32
C VAL A 224 4.28 -8.18 -14.58
N CYS A 225 5.59 -8.23 -14.88
CA CYS A 225 6.11 -8.98 -16.02
C CYS A 225 5.78 -10.48 -15.92
N GLU A 226 5.91 -11.09 -14.74
CA GLU A 226 5.54 -12.49 -14.53
C GLU A 226 4.06 -12.76 -14.76
N GLU A 227 3.18 -11.90 -14.25
CA GLU A 227 1.73 -11.99 -14.48
C GLU A 227 1.33 -11.78 -15.95
N LEU A 228 2.13 -11.01 -16.70
CA LEU A 228 1.98 -10.86 -18.15
C LEU A 228 2.59 -12.02 -18.96
N GLY A 229 3.34 -12.92 -18.30
CA GLY A 229 4.03 -14.06 -18.90
C GLY A 229 5.44 -13.75 -19.42
N ASP A 230 5.96 -12.54 -19.19
CA ASP A 230 7.31 -12.11 -19.60
C ASP A 230 8.35 -12.37 -18.50
N THR A 231 8.62 -13.66 -18.28
CA THR A 231 9.63 -14.10 -17.30
C THR A 231 11.05 -13.67 -17.66
N ALA A 232 11.33 -13.43 -18.95
CA ALA A 232 12.63 -12.95 -19.43
C ALA A 232 12.89 -11.51 -18.98
N ALA A 233 11.88 -10.64 -19.03
CA ALA A 233 11.98 -9.28 -18.49
C ALA A 233 11.99 -9.25 -16.95
N ALA A 234 11.30 -10.18 -16.29
CA ALA A 234 11.21 -10.21 -14.83
C ALA A 234 12.54 -10.51 -14.13
N LYS A 235 13.33 -11.46 -14.66
CA LYS A 235 14.58 -11.91 -14.04
C LYS A 235 15.60 -10.79 -13.76
N PRO A 236 16.03 -9.98 -14.75
CA PRO A 236 17.02 -8.93 -14.50
C PRO A 236 16.54 -7.88 -13.49
N LEU A 237 15.23 -7.62 -13.42
CA LEU A 237 14.65 -6.70 -12.45
C LEU A 237 14.77 -7.24 -11.01
N LYS A 238 14.54 -8.54 -10.80
CA LYS A 238 14.72 -9.19 -9.49
C LYS A 238 16.19 -9.16 -9.05
N ASP A 239 17.10 -9.48 -9.97
CA ASP A 239 18.54 -9.48 -9.70
C ASP A 239 19.03 -8.07 -9.33
N GLU A 240 18.58 -7.04 -10.05
CA GLU A 240 18.88 -5.63 -9.76
C GLU A 240 18.32 -5.21 -8.39
N ALA A 241 17.07 -5.55 -8.08
CA ALA A 241 16.46 -5.23 -6.79
C ALA A 241 17.19 -5.86 -5.60
N GLN A 242 17.59 -7.13 -5.74
CA GLN A 242 18.37 -7.83 -4.71
C GLN A 242 19.73 -7.17 -4.50
N THR A 243 20.40 -6.78 -5.59
CA THR A 243 21.69 -6.07 -5.55
C THR A 243 21.54 -4.75 -4.80
N LEU A 244 20.54 -3.93 -5.16
CA LEU A 244 20.27 -2.64 -4.50
C LEU A 244 20.03 -2.80 -2.99
N ARG A 245 19.24 -3.81 -2.58
CA ARG A 245 19.00 -4.11 -1.16
C ARG A 245 20.25 -4.53 -0.40
N SER A 246 21.10 -5.35 -1.02
CA SER A 246 22.36 -5.77 -0.39
C SER A 246 23.33 -4.60 -0.22
N ALA A 247 23.30 -3.62 -1.11
CA ALA A 247 24.13 -2.40 -1.05
C ALA A 247 23.61 -1.32 -0.08
N THR A 248 22.46 -1.53 0.56
CA THR A 248 21.81 -0.57 1.48
C THR A 248 21.90 -1.02 2.95
N ARG A 249 22.49 -2.19 3.23
CA ARG A 249 22.82 -2.69 4.58
C ARG A 249 24.22 -2.25 4.99
#